data_AF-A0A6P7FG27-F1
#
_entry.id   AF-A0A6P7FG27-F1
#
_cell.length_a   1.000
_cell.length_b   1.000
_cell.length_c   1.000
_cell.angle_alpha   90.00
_cell.angle_beta   90.00
_cell.angle_gamma   90.00
#
_symmetry.space_group_name_H-M   'P 1'
#
loop_
_entity.id
_entity.type
_entity.pdbx_description
1 polymer ?
#
loop_
_entity_poly.entity_id
_entity_poly.type
_entity_poly.pdbx_seq_one_letter_code
_entity_poly.pdbx_strand_id
1 'polypeptide(L)'
;MKHFADSIYTTLILISILTAWALGNNTCWNKNEGDCGVNKIDKYSKDANLYHKYLELFNDAKRNYIPCEESKCSCYASVIGEDLKPFSNGITQQMMEQVKSKYESNVINLVSLFLKDTLHAPPAKEVSFEEHCQYKYLFNFRGVAASFRFKHMFLCKSLVFHVGDDWQEFFYASLKPWVHYIPIKANASKQEIQEALEFAINNDDIAKEIAENGYKFIWNNLKMSDVRCYWKKLIKRYAKLLTYKPSLDKKMIHIKEK
;
A
#
# COMPACT_ATOMS: atom_id res chain seq x y z
N MET A 1 -15.32 -53.12 27.38
CA MET A 1 -15.92 -52.76 26.08
C MET A 1 -16.42 -51.32 26.00
N LYS A 2 -17.04 -50.73 27.03
CA LYS A 2 -17.43 -49.29 27.02
C LYS A 2 -16.24 -48.31 26.88
N HIS A 3 -15.15 -48.52 27.60
CA HIS A 3 -13.96 -47.65 27.53
C HIS A 3 -13.23 -47.63 26.17
N PHE A 4 -13.45 -48.63 25.31
CA PHE A 4 -12.83 -48.66 23.98
C PHE A 4 -13.64 -47.84 22.95
N ALA A 5 -14.96 -47.76 23.13
CA ALA A 5 -15.85 -46.96 22.27
C ALA A 5 -15.68 -45.45 22.52
N ASP A 6 -15.48 -45.04 23.78
CA ASP A 6 -15.31 -43.61 24.13
C ASP A 6 -13.99 -43.02 23.60
N SER A 7 -12.92 -43.84 23.52
CA SER A 7 -11.62 -43.43 22.97
C SER A 7 -11.65 -43.25 21.44
N ILE A 8 -12.44 -44.09 20.75
CA ILE A 8 -12.65 -43.97 19.30
C ILE A 8 -13.54 -42.76 18.98
N TYR A 9 -14.57 -42.52 19.80
CA TYR A 9 -15.48 -41.40 19.58
C TYR A 9 -14.80 -40.04 19.81
N THR A 10 -13.93 -39.94 20.82
CA THR A 10 -13.16 -38.71 21.09
C THR A 10 -12.07 -38.43 20.06
N THR A 11 -11.40 -39.48 19.54
CA THR A 11 -10.42 -39.33 18.45
C THR A 11 -11.09 -38.97 17.11
N LEU A 12 -12.27 -39.53 16.80
CA LEU A 12 -13.05 -39.15 15.62
C LEU A 12 -13.57 -37.70 15.69
N ILE A 13 -13.99 -37.23 16.87
CA ILE A 13 -14.40 -35.83 17.07
C ILE A 13 -13.20 -34.88 16.88
N LEU A 14 -12.03 -35.21 17.45
CA LEU A 14 -10.82 -34.39 17.27
C LEU A 14 -10.35 -34.34 15.81
N ILE A 15 -10.45 -35.45 15.07
CA ILE A 15 -10.16 -35.48 13.63
C ILE A 15 -11.18 -34.62 12.85
N SER A 16 -12.46 -34.64 13.22
CA SER A 16 -13.50 -33.81 12.58
C SER A 16 -13.35 -32.31 12.85
N ILE A 17 -12.84 -31.93 14.04
CA ILE A 17 -12.55 -30.53 14.39
C ILE A 17 -11.28 -30.06 13.67
N LEU A 18 -10.27 -30.92 13.53
CA LEU A 18 -9.05 -30.61 12.77
C LEU A 18 -9.31 -30.48 11.26
N THR A 19 -10.22 -31.27 10.69
CA THR A 19 -10.60 -31.14 9.28
C THR A 19 -11.50 -29.93 9.02
N ALA A 20 -12.29 -29.49 10.01
CA ALA A 20 -13.11 -28.27 9.91
C ALA A 20 -12.26 -26.97 9.88
N TRP A 21 -11.06 -26.97 10.47
CA TRP A 21 -10.11 -25.85 10.37
C TRP A 21 -9.24 -25.86 9.11
N ALA A 22 -9.20 -26.99 8.38
CA ALA A 22 -8.39 -27.16 7.18
C ALA A 22 -9.10 -26.75 5.87
N LEU A 23 -10.36 -26.29 5.93
CA LEU A 23 -11.18 -25.95 4.74
C LEU A 23 -11.64 -24.48 4.66
N GLY A 24 -11.07 -23.59 5.47
CA GLY A 24 -11.31 -22.14 5.38
C GLY A 24 -10.28 -21.42 4.49
N ASN A 25 -10.18 -21.77 3.21
CA ASN A 25 -9.21 -21.15 2.30
C ASN A 25 -9.80 -19.89 1.62
N ASN A 26 -9.44 -18.71 2.15
CA ASN A 26 -9.70 -17.39 1.53
C ASN A 26 -8.65 -17.04 0.46
N THR A 27 -8.37 -17.96 -0.47
CA THR A 27 -7.36 -17.78 -1.50
C THR A 27 -7.96 -17.83 -2.92
N CYS A 28 -7.38 -17.02 -3.81
CA CYS A 28 -7.41 -17.11 -5.27
C CYS A 28 -8.42 -16.26 -6.07
N TRP A 29 -7.85 -15.37 -6.90
CA TRP A 29 -8.46 -14.75 -8.09
C TRP A 29 -8.03 -15.44 -9.41
N ASN A 30 -7.18 -16.49 -9.34
CA ASN A 30 -6.66 -17.17 -10.53
C ASN A 30 -7.36 -18.50 -10.81
N LYS A 31 -8.09 -18.49 -11.93
CA LYS A 31 -8.92 -19.50 -12.61
C LYS A 31 -8.57 -20.98 -12.35
N ASN A 32 -9.49 -21.69 -11.70
CA ASN A 32 -10.31 -22.75 -12.31
C ASN A 32 -11.69 -22.71 -11.64
N GLU A 33 -12.75 -22.84 -12.43
CA GLU A 33 -14.14 -22.74 -11.96
C GLU A 33 -14.41 -23.75 -10.82
N GLY A 34 -14.95 -23.23 -9.70
CA GLY A 34 -15.29 -24.04 -8.53
C GLY A 34 -15.39 -23.19 -7.27
N ASP A 35 -16.56 -22.59 -7.07
CA ASP A 35 -17.14 -22.09 -5.81
C ASP A 35 -16.17 -21.77 -4.66
N CYS A 36 -15.80 -20.49 -4.53
CA CYS A 36 -15.17 -19.99 -3.31
C CYS A 36 -16.25 -19.89 -2.22
N GLY A 37 -16.22 -20.81 -1.25
CA GLY A 37 -17.17 -20.88 -0.15
C GLY A 37 -17.13 -19.64 0.74
N VAL A 38 -17.82 -18.58 0.33
CA VAL A 38 -18.19 -17.46 1.19
C VAL A 38 -19.67 -17.60 1.49
N ASN A 39 -20.00 -17.80 2.77
CA ASN A 39 -21.38 -17.71 3.23
C ASN A 39 -21.92 -16.32 2.86
N LYS A 40 -22.86 -16.27 1.91
CA LYS A 40 -23.58 -15.06 1.53
C LYS A 40 -24.41 -14.63 2.74
N ILE A 41 -23.93 -13.61 3.46
CA ILE A 41 -24.67 -13.01 4.58
C ILE A 41 -25.83 -12.20 4.02
N ASP A 42 -26.97 -12.29 4.70
CA ASP A 42 -28.26 -11.80 4.25
C ASP A 42 -28.27 -10.27 4.08
N LYS A 43 -28.77 -9.81 2.92
CA LYS A 43 -28.37 -8.55 2.28
C LYS A 43 -29.13 -7.29 2.76
N TYR A 44 -30.08 -7.39 3.69
CA TYR A 44 -31.07 -6.31 3.87
C TYR A 44 -31.46 -6.01 5.32
N SER A 45 -30.93 -4.91 5.85
CA SER A 45 -31.76 -3.74 6.28
C SER A 45 -30.92 -2.59 6.85
N LYS A 46 -29.71 -2.86 7.36
CA LYS A 46 -28.72 -1.83 7.73
C LYS A 46 -27.60 -1.67 6.69
N ASP A 47 -27.30 -2.74 5.96
CA ASP A 47 -26.20 -2.82 4.99
C ASP A 47 -26.47 -2.09 3.68
N ALA A 48 -27.74 -1.88 3.31
CA ALA A 48 -28.11 -1.22 2.06
C ALA A 48 -27.58 0.23 1.99
N ASN A 49 -27.67 0.99 3.08
CA ASN A 49 -27.23 2.39 3.11
C ASN A 49 -25.71 2.51 3.02
N LEU A 50 -24.98 1.62 3.69
CA LEU A 50 -23.52 1.60 3.66
C LEU A 50 -22.98 1.09 2.32
N TYR A 51 -23.63 0.07 1.76
CA TYR A 51 -23.38 -0.40 0.40
C TYR A 51 -23.56 0.72 -0.63
N HIS A 52 -24.67 1.46 -0.54
CA HIS A 52 -24.94 2.62 -1.41
C HIS A 52 -23.83 3.67 -1.31
N LYS A 53 -23.34 3.95 -0.09
CA LYS A 53 -22.23 4.89 0.12
C LYS A 53 -20.94 4.45 -0.60
N TYR A 54 -20.51 3.19 -0.47
CA TYR A 54 -19.29 2.73 -1.15
C TYR A 54 -19.46 2.65 -2.66
N LEU A 55 -20.64 2.27 -3.14
CA LEU A 55 -20.95 2.28 -4.57
C LEU A 55 -20.94 3.70 -5.15
N GLU A 56 -21.46 4.68 -4.42
CA GLU A 56 -21.41 6.08 -4.81
C GLU A 56 -19.95 6.58 -4.87
N LEU A 57 -19.14 6.28 -3.84
CA LEU A 57 -17.72 6.63 -3.81
C LEU A 57 -16.96 6.05 -5.02
N PHE A 58 -17.21 4.78 -5.35
CA PHE A 58 -16.62 4.13 -6.52
C PHE A 58 -17.05 4.80 -7.82
N ASN A 59 -18.36 4.98 -8.04
CA ASN A 59 -18.88 5.58 -9.26
C ASN A 59 -18.44 7.03 -9.43
N ASP A 60 -18.37 7.79 -8.34
CA ASP A 60 -17.87 9.16 -8.36
C ASP A 60 -16.38 9.22 -8.71
N ALA A 61 -15.56 8.42 -8.03
CA ALA A 61 -14.13 8.33 -8.33
C ALA A 61 -13.88 7.93 -9.79
N LYS A 62 -14.64 6.95 -10.31
CA LYS A 62 -14.55 6.51 -11.71
C LYS A 62 -14.93 7.61 -12.71
N ARG A 63 -16.03 8.34 -12.45
CA ARG A 63 -16.47 9.45 -13.32
C ARG A 63 -15.48 10.62 -13.33
N ASN A 64 -14.89 10.91 -12.18
CA ASN A 64 -13.99 12.05 -12.00
C ASN A 64 -12.51 11.69 -12.24
N TYR A 65 -12.21 10.43 -12.55
CA TYR A 65 -10.84 9.97 -12.75
C TYR A 65 -10.26 10.52 -14.06
N ILE A 66 -9.14 11.23 -13.92
CA ILE A 66 -8.33 11.68 -15.04
C ILE A 66 -7.00 10.91 -14.97
N PRO A 67 -6.69 10.06 -15.96
CA PRO A 67 -5.40 9.38 -16.04
C PRO A 67 -4.25 10.38 -16.06
N CYS A 68 -3.14 10.04 -15.42
CA CYS A 68 -1.96 10.89 -15.48
C CYS A 68 -1.33 10.84 -16.89
N GLU A 69 -0.71 11.95 -17.31
CA GLU A 69 -0.06 12.02 -18.61
C GLU A 69 1.31 11.33 -18.56
N GLU A 70 1.43 10.20 -19.28
CA GLU A 70 2.68 9.42 -19.42
C GLU A 70 3.73 10.13 -20.29
N SER A 71 3.27 10.98 -21.21
CA SER A 71 4.13 11.72 -22.14
C SER A 71 5.14 12.59 -21.38
N LYS A 72 6.38 12.66 -21.87
CA LYS A 72 7.42 13.57 -21.34
C LYS A 72 7.64 13.47 -19.82
N CYS A 73 7.30 12.35 -19.17
CA CYS A 73 7.40 12.14 -17.72
C CYS A 73 6.60 13.15 -16.88
N SER A 74 5.39 13.53 -17.30
CA SER A 74 4.56 14.52 -16.59
C SER A 74 3.75 13.96 -15.42
N CYS A 75 3.51 12.65 -15.36
CA CYS A 75 2.62 12.02 -14.36
C CYS A 75 2.86 12.50 -12.92
N TYR A 76 4.12 12.74 -12.53
CA TYR A 76 4.51 13.16 -11.17
C TYR A 76 5.06 14.59 -11.09
N ALA A 77 4.90 15.39 -12.15
CA ALA A 77 5.49 16.74 -12.20
C ALA A 77 4.84 17.73 -11.22
N SER A 78 3.58 17.51 -10.86
CA SER A 78 2.85 18.30 -9.86
C SER A 78 3.49 18.16 -8.48
N VAL A 79 3.87 16.94 -8.08
CA VAL A 79 4.56 16.66 -6.80
C VAL A 79 5.87 17.44 -6.72
N ILE A 80 6.70 17.39 -7.77
CA ILE A 80 7.92 18.21 -7.85
C ILE A 80 7.59 19.71 -7.74
N GLY A 81 6.46 20.14 -8.32
CA GLY A 81 6.02 21.53 -8.25
C GLY A 81 5.72 21.98 -6.83
N GLU A 82 4.89 21.22 -6.11
CA GLU A 82 4.52 21.52 -4.73
C GLU A 82 5.72 21.38 -3.77
N ASP A 83 6.55 20.34 -3.92
CA ASP A 83 7.74 20.13 -3.09
C ASP A 83 8.76 21.28 -3.22
N LEU A 84 8.88 21.86 -4.42
CA LEU A 84 9.82 22.96 -4.67
C LEU A 84 9.22 24.35 -4.45
N LYS A 85 7.90 24.46 -4.28
CA LYS A 85 7.17 25.73 -4.10
C LYS A 85 7.69 26.57 -2.92
N PRO A 86 8.03 26.01 -1.75
CA PRO A 86 8.58 26.80 -0.64
C PRO A 86 9.90 27.52 -0.97
N PHE A 87 10.60 27.08 -2.01
CA PHE A 87 11.90 27.62 -2.43
C PHE A 87 11.79 28.57 -3.62
N SER A 88 10.61 29.13 -3.89
CA SER A 88 10.38 30.06 -5.00
C SER A 88 11.26 31.31 -4.95
N ASN A 89 11.68 31.73 -3.75
CA ASN A 89 12.57 32.87 -3.52
C ASN A 89 14.06 32.51 -3.66
N GLY A 90 14.35 31.28 -4.06
CA GLY A 90 15.70 30.75 -4.22
C GLY A 90 16.25 30.08 -2.97
N ILE A 91 17.32 29.32 -3.18
CA ILE A 91 18.05 28.55 -2.17
C ILE A 91 19.45 29.14 -2.07
N THR A 92 19.75 29.78 -0.95
CA THR A 92 21.04 30.42 -0.71
C THR A 92 22.08 29.42 -0.22
N GLN A 93 23.36 29.79 -0.33
CA GLN A 93 24.45 28.98 0.21
C GLN A 93 24.32 28.78 1.73
N GLN A 94 23.91 29.82 2.46
CA GLN A 94 23.72 29.78 3.91
C GLN A 94 22.66 28.74 4.33
N MET A 95 21.56 28.62 3.57
CA MET A 95 20.54 27.58 3.81
C MET A 95 21.13 26.18 3.71
N MET A 96 22.00 25.94 2.71
CA MET A 96 22.65 24.65 2.51
C MET A 96 23.67 24.33 3.61
N GLU A 97 24.40 25.33 4.09
CA GLU A 97 25.36 25.18 5.21
C GLU A 97 24.67 24.86 6.53
N GLN A 98 23.51 25.49 6.81
CA GLN A 98 22.69 25.18 8.00
C GLN A 98 22.16 23.75 8.00
N VAL A 99 21.79 23.23 6.83
CA VAL A 99 21.35 21.84 6.68
C VAL A 99 22.52 20.89 6.92
N LYS A 100 23.69 21.16 6.32
CA LYS A 100 24.89 20.33 6.49
C LYS A 100 25.25 20.12 7.96
N SER A 101 25.28 21.20 8.76
CA SER A 101 25.64 21.12 10.19
C SER A 101 24.65 20.29 11.03
N LYS A 102 23.35 20.36 10.70
CA LYS A 102 22.30 19.59 11.40
C LYS A 102 22.38 18.08 11.14
N TYR A 103 22.81 17.66 9.96
CA TYR A 103 22.92 16.24 9.62
C TYR A 103 24.21 15.61 10.16
N GLU A 104 25.29 16.37 10.26
CA GLU A 104 26.54 15.91 10.89
C GLU A 104 26.39 15.67 12.41
N SER A 105 25.41 16.31 13.07
CA SER A 105 25.22 16.22 14.52
C SER A 105 24.25 15.12 14.99
N ASN A 106 23.52 14.45 14.09
CA ASN A 106 22.44 13.52 14.45
C ASN A 106 22.76 12.08 14.04
N VAL A 107 23.59 11.39 14.82
CA VAL A 107 23.64 9.91 14.82
C VAL A 107 22.62 9.44 15.85
N ILE A 108 21.37 9.23 15.40
CA ILE A 108 20.34 8.67 16.26
C ILE A 108 20.54 7.15 16.34
N ASN A 109 20.92 6.67 17.52
CA ASN A 109 20.86 5.26 17.88
C ASN A 109 19.38 4.85 18.01
N LEU A 110 18.80 4.30 16.93
CA LEU A 110 17.53 3.60 16.99
C LEU A 110 17.78 2.14 17.33
N VAL A 111 17.87 1.86 18.63
CA VAL A 111 17.73 0.48 19.13
C VAL A 111 16.76 0.53 20.30
N SER A 112 15.58 -0.09 20.12
CA SER A 112 14.86 -0.89 21.14
C SER A 112 13.32 -0.88 20.93
N LEU A 113 12.71 -2.07 20.73
CA LEU A 113 11.68 -2.72 21.59
C LEU A 113 10.81 -3.74 20.82
N PHE A 114 11.41 -4.84 20.34
CA PHE A 114 10.73 -5.90 19.57
C PHE A 114 9.50 -6.54 20.25
N LEU A 115 9.39 -6.53 21.59
CA LEU A 115 8.31 -7.23 22.32
C LEU A 115 6.94 -6.52 22.27
N LYS A 116 6.91 -5.19 22.16
CA LYS A 116 5.65 -4.45 21.99
C LYS A 116 5.16 -4.51 20.54
N ASP A 117 6.09 -4.65 19.60
CA ASP A 117 5.78 -4.65 18.17
C ASP A 117 4.96 -5.88 17.73
N THR A 118 5.08 -7.01 18.44
CA THR A 118 4.32 -8.24 18.16
C THR A 118 3.07 -8.40 19.02
N LEU A 119 2.68 -7.38 19.81
CA LEU A 119 1.55 -7.46 20.75
C LEU A 119 1.63 -8.68 21.67
N HIS A 120 2.84 -9.01 22.14
CA HIS A 120 3.14 -10.17 23.00
C HIS A 120 2.92 -11.55 22.34
N ALA A 121 2.70 -11.62 21.03
CA ALA A 121 2.68 -12.87 20.29
C ALA A 121 4.10 -13.27 19.80
N PRO A 122 4.35 -14.56 19.50
CA PRO A 122 5.56 -14.99 18.80
C PRO A 122 5.68 -14.28 17.44
N PRO A 123 6.90 -13.88 17.01
CA PRO A 123 7.09 -13.31 15.68
C PRO A 123 6.61 -14.28 14.59
N ALA A 124 5.79 -13.77 13.68
CA ALA A 124 5.41 -14.52 12.48
C ALA A 124 6.62 -14.72 11.55
N LYS A 125 6.56 -15.76 10.71
CA LYS A 125 7.54 -15.94 9.64
C LYS A 125 7.33 -14.88 8.56
N GLU A 126 8.43 -14.44 7.94
CA GLU A 126 8.35 -13.61 6.75
C GLU A 126 7.66 -14.39 5.61
N VAL A 127 6.87 -13.67 4.82
CA VAL A 127 6.16 -14.18 3.64
C VAL A 127 6.67 -13.40 2.44
N SER A 128 7.05 -14.10 1.36
CA SER A 128 7.56 -13.46 0.14
C SER A 128 6.48 -12.61 -0.55
N PHE A 129 6.87 -11.66 -1.40
CA PHE A 129 5.89 -10.83 -2.11
C PHE A 129 5.03 -11.66 -3.08
N GLU A 130 5.61 -12.69 -3.68
CA GLU A 130 4.94 -13.63 -4.57
C GLU A 130 3.84 -14.40 -3.83
N GLU A 131 4.11 -14.82 -2.60
CA GLU A 131 3.13 -15.50 -1.75
C GLU A 131 2.00 -14.57 -1.29
N HIS A 132 2.15 -13.25 -1.32
CA HIS A 132 1.01 -12.35 -1.08
C HIS A 132 -0.03 -12.47 -2.20
N CYS A 133 0.39 -12.84 -3.41
CA CYS A 133 -0.49 -12.86 -4.59
C CYS A 133 -1.53 -13.98 -4.58
N GLN A 134 -1.46 -14.91 -3.62
CA GLN A 134 -2.51 -15.93 -3.41
C GLN A 134 -3.77 -15.35 -2.74
N TYR A 135 -3.68 -14.16 -2.13
CA TYR A 135 -4.78 -13.53 -1.40
C TYR A 135 -5.49 -12.46 -2.23
N LYS A 136 -6.83 -12.42 -2.13
CA LYS A 136 -7.64 -11.43 -2.86
C LYS A 136 -7.49 -10.00 -2.31
N TYR A 137 -7.25 -9.85 -1.01
CA TYR A 137 -7.32 -8.59 -0.29
C TYR A 137 -6.02 -8.35 0.46
N LEU A 138 -5.30 -7.28 0.13
CA LEU A 138 -4.00 -6.94 0.68
C LEU A 138 -4.04 -5.60 1.41
N PHE A 139 -3.65 -5.56 2.68
CA PHE A 139 -3.66 -4.33 3.48
C PHE A 139 -2.28 -3.68 3.54
N ASN A 140 -2.22 -2.40 3.15
CA ASN A 140 -1.03 -1.57 3.31
C ASN A 140 -1.21 -0.55 4.44
N PHE A 141 -0.24 -0.53 5.35
CA PHE A 141 -0.14 0.41 6.46
C PHE A 141 1.16 1.21 6.37
N ARG A 142 1.16 2.43 6.93
CA ARG A 142 2.40 3.15 7.23
C ARG A 142 3.24 2.41 8.29
N GLY A 143 4.53 2.71 8.33
CA GLY A 143 5.43 2.36 9.43
C GLY A 143 5.88 3.61 10.17
N VAL A 144 7.21 3.79 10.25
CA VAL A 144 7.85 5.07 10.63
C VAL A 144 7.47 6.18 9.64
N ALA A 145 7.39 5.85 8.35
CA ALA A 145 6.92 6.70 7.27
C ALA A 145 6.07 5.87 6.29
N ALA A 146 6.01 6.26 5.01
CA ALA A 146 5.39 5.44 3.96
C ALA A 146 6.06 4.06 3.86
N SER A 147 5.29 3.04 3.49
CA SER A 147 5.77 1.66 3.41
C SER A 147 6.10 1.26 1.99
N PHE A 148 7.32 0.75 1.78
CA PHE A 148 7.74 0.20 0.50
C PHE A 148 6.90 -0.99 0.02
N ARG A 149 6.10 -1.61 0.91
CA ARG A 149 5.19 -2.72 0.59
C ARG A 149 4.11 -2.29 -0.41
N PHE A 150 3.66 -1.04 -0.37
CA PHE A 150 2.48 -0.59 -1.11
C PHE A 150 2.57 -0.87 -2.62
N LYS A 151 3.67 -0.46 -3.25
CA LYS A 151 3.91 -0.67 -4.69
C LYS A 151 3.96 -2.15 -5.10
N HIS A 152 4.41 -3.04 -4.22
CA HIS A 152 4.51 -4.47 -4.51
C HIS A 152 3.13 -5.14 -4.51
N MET A 153 2.24 -4.73 -3.60
CA MET A 153 0.89 -5.32 -3.49
C MET A 153 0.06 -5.18 -4.77
N PHE A 154 0.18 -4.05 -5.47
CA PHE A 154 -0.52 -3.84 -6.74
C PHE A 154 -0.11 -4.82 -7.84
N LEU A 155 1.14 -5.30 -7.82
CA LEU A 155 1.66 -6.21 -8.84
C LEU A 155 1.04 -7.61 -8.77
N CYS A 156 0.37 -7.95 -7.66
CA CYS A 156 -0.34 -9.22 -7.49
C CYS A 156 -1.70 -9.28 -8.20
N LYS A 157 -2.23 -8.16 -8.72
CA LYS A 157 -3.64 -8.04 -9.16
C LYS A 157 -4.65 -8.37 -8.06
N SER A 158 -4.24 -8.24 -6.80
CA SER A 158 -5.11 -8.30 -5.63
C SER A 158 -5.68 -6.92 -5.32
N LEU A 159 -6.83 -6.85 -4.69
CA LEU A 159 -7.41 -5.60 -4.22
C LEU A 159 -6.61 -5.07 -3.04
N VAL A 160 -6.08 -3.86 -3.17
CA VAL A 160 -5.31 -3.22 -2.11
C VAL A 160 -6.23 -2.34 -1.25
N PHE A 161 -6.15 -2.52 0.07
CA PHE A 161 -6.70 -1.61 1.07
C PHE A 161 -5.57 -0.76 1.62
N HIS A 162 -5.64 0.56 1.46
CA HIS A 162 -4.61 1.47 1.97
C HIS A 162 -5.12 2.21 3.20
N VAL A 163 -4.44 2.03 4.33
CA VAL A 163 -4.82 2.61 5.61
C VAL A 163 -4.06 3.91 5.87
N GLY A 164 -4.82 4.99 6.04
CA GLY A 164 -4.32 6.36 6.22
C GLY A 164 -3.89 7.04 4.91
N ASP A 165 -3.74 8.36 4.96
CA ASP A 165 -3.41 9.23 3.84
C ASP A 165 -2.31 10.26 4.14
N ASP A 166 -1.74 10.26 5.35
CA ASP A 166 -0.72 11.23 5.77
C ASP A 166 0.66 11.00 5.11
N TRP A 167 1.07 9.74 4.95
CA TRP A 167 2.44 9.39 4.57
C TRP A 167 2.54 9.04 3.09
N GLN A 168 3.36 9.80 2.36
CA GLN A 168 3.39 9.79 0.90
C GLN A 168 4.77 9.39 0.35
N GLU A 169 4.78 8.62 -0.74
CA GLU A 169 5.90 8.57 -1.68
C GLU A 169 5.54 9.36 -2.94
N PHE A 170 6.52 9.71 -3.79
CA PHE A 170 6.31 10.61 -4.93
C PHE A 170 5.22 10.19 -5.93
N PHE A 171 4.89 8.90 -6.00
CA PHE A 171 3.89 8.36 -6.91
C PHE A 171 2.48 8.29 -6.32
N TYR A 172 2.32 8.45 -5.01
CA TYR A 172 1.05 8.24 -4.30
C TYR A 172 -0.03 9.22 -4.76
N ALA A 173 0.33 10.47 -5.03
CA ALA A 173 -0.63 11.50 -5.48
C ALA A 173 -1.37 11.11 -6.78
N SER A 174 -0.81 10.22 -7.59
CA SER A 174 -1.44 9.70 -8.81
C SER A 174 -2.18 8.37 -8.60
N LEU A 175 -1.99 7.70 -7.46
CA LEU A 175 -2.84 6.60 -7.02
C LEU A 175 -4.13 7.17 -6.44
N LYS A 176 -5.28 6.94 -7.08
CA LYS A 176 -6.56 7.52 -6.68
C LYS A 176 -7.38 6.52 -5.86
N PRO A 177 -7.92 6.94 -4.70
CA PRO A 177 -8.82 6.10 -3.92
C PRO A 177 -10.05 5.73 -4.75
N TRP A 178 -10.56 4.52 -4.55
CA TRP A 178 -11.67 3.90 -5.28
C TRP A 178 -11.45 3.69 -6.77
N VAL A 179 -10.37 4.21 -7.37
CA VAL A 179 -9.94 3.86 -8.73
C VAL A 179 -8.89 2.76 -8.70
N HIS A 180 -7.85 2.93 -7.87
CA HIS A 180 -6.69 2.05 -7.82
C HIS A 180 -6.65 1.18 -6.55
N TYR A 181 -7.27 1.61 -5.46
CA TYR A 181 -7.29 0.92 -4.15
C TYR A 181 -8.50 1.35 -3.31
N ILE A 182 -8.87 0.61 -2.27
CA ILE A 182 -9.88 1.04 -1.29
C ILE A 182 -9.19 1.79 -0.13
N PRO A 183 -9.52 3.07 0.13
CA PRO A 183 -8.98 3.81 1.26
C PRO A 183 -9.66 3.39 2.57
N ILE A 184 -8.86 3.26 3.63
CA ILE A 184 -9.31 3.02 5.00
C ILE A 184 -8.75 4.15 5.89
N LYS A 185 -9.58 4.72 6.77
CA LYS A 185 -9.11 5.77 7.68
C LYS A 185 -8.07 5.23 8.66
N ALA A 186 -7.09 6.03 9.03
CA ALA A 186 -6.04 5.64 9.98
C ALA A 186 -6.60 5.23 11.37
N ASN A 187 -7.71 5.83 11.78
CA ASN A 187 -8.42 5.55 13.03
C ASN A 187 -9.68 4.69 12.82
N ALA A 188 -9.80 3.98 11.70
CA ALA A 188 -10.94 3.13 11.42
C ALA A 188 -11.12 2.07 12.52
N SER A 189 -12.35 1.91 12.98
CA SER A 189 -12.74 0.84 13.88
C SER A 189 -12.68 -0.52 13.19
N LYS A 190 -12.65 -1.61 13.97
CA LYS A 190 -12.76 -2.98 13.44
C LYS A 190 -14.00 -3.16 12.57
N GLN A 191 -15.10 -2.53 12.96
CA GLN A 191 -16.37 -2.56 12.25
C GLN A 191 -16.24 -1.87 10.87
N GLU A 192 -15.66 -0.68 10.79
CA GLU A 192 -15.45 0.01 9.50
C GLU A 192 -14.54 -0.78 8.54
N ILE A 193 -13.52 -1.47 9.07
CA ILE A 193 -12.64 -2.33 8.27
C ILE A 193 -13.42 -3.56 7.77
N GLN A 194 -14.20 -4.19 8.63
CA GLN A 194 -15.03 -5.33 8.29
C GLN A 194 -16.05 -4.96 7.21
N GLU A 195 -16.72 -3.82 7.36
CA GLU A 195 -17.69 -3.31 6.38
C GLU A 195 -17.08 -3.07 5.00
N ALA A 196 -15.88 -2.49 4.93
CA ALA A 196 -15.18 -2.28 3.67
C ALA A 196 -14.76 -3.62 3.00
N LEU A 197 -14.39 -4.60 3.82
CA LEU A 197 -14.06 -5.95 3.34
C LEU A 197 -15.31 -6.70 2.85
N GLU A 198 -16.42 -6.64 3.60
CA GLU A 198 -17.70 -7.22 3.22
C GLU A 198 -18.25 -6.58 1.94
N PHE A 199 -18.08 -5.28 1.76
CA PHE A 199 -18.39 -4.62 0.48
C PHE A 199 -17.58 -5.22 -0.67
N ALA A 200 -16.27 -5.40 -0.53
CA ALA A 200 -15.44 -5.98 -1.59
C ALA A 200 -15.82 -7.45 -1.88
N ILE A 201 -16.12 -8.23 -0.84
CA ILE A 201 -16.55 -9.62 -0.95
C ILE A 201 -17.88 -9.74 -1.70
N ASN A 202 -18.84 -8.86 -1.40
CA ASN A 202 -20.18 -8.90 -2.01
C ASN A 202 -20.25 -8.23 -3.39
N ASN A 203 -19.17 -7.57 -3.84
CA ASN A 203 -19.05 -6.92 -5.15
C ASN A 203 -17.72 -7.30 -5.81
N ASP A 204 -17.56 -8.61 -6.06
CA ASP A 204 -16.33 -9.18 -6.59
C ASP A 204 -15.92 -8.53 -7.93
N ASP A 205 -16.89 -8.16 -8.78
CA ASP A 205 -16.66 -7.43 -10.04
C ASP A 205 -16.04 -6.04 -9.84
N ILE A 206 -16.57 -5.26 -8.89
CA ILE A 206 -16.02 -3.94 -8.51
C ILE A 206 -14.62 -4.11 -7.90
N ALA A 207 -14.47 -5.08 -6.99
CA ALA A 207 -13.19 -5.41 -6.37
C ALA A 207 -12.12 -5.75 -7.42
N LYS A 208 -12.49 -6.54 -8.43
CA LYS A 208 -11.62 -6.87 -9.56
C LYS A 208 -11.21 -5.65 -10.36
N GLU A 209 -12.19 -4.79 -10.68
CA GLU A 209 -11.95 -3.60 -11.49
C GLU A 209 -10.92 -2.69 -10.81
N ILE A 210 -11.09 -2.43 -9.50
CA ILE A 210 -10.15 -1.61 -8.72
C ILE A 210 -8.77 -2.27 -8.68
N ALA A 211 -8.70 -3.59 -8.42
CA ALA A 211 -7.43 -4.33 -8.38
C ALA A 211 -6.68 -4.29 -9.72
N GLU A 212 -7.38 -4.49 -10.83
CA GLU A 212 -6.81 -4.41 -12.17
C GLU A 212 -6.33 -3.01 -12.52
N ASN A 213 -7.09 -1.98 -12.12
CA ASN A 213 -6.70 -0.58 -12.32
C ASN A 213 -5.43 -0.24 -11.53
N GLY A 214 -5.35 -0.65 -10.26
CA GLY A 214 -4.15 -0.47 -9.44
C GLY A 214 -2.93 -1.17 -10.03
N TYR A 215 -3.07 -2.42 -10.49
CA TYR A 215 -2.04 -3.15 -11.21
C TYR A 215 -1.58 -2.39 -12.47
N LYS A 216 -2.53 -2.02 -13.34
CA LYS A 216 -2.23 -1.31 -14.61
C LYS A 216 -1.52 0.02 -14.33
N PHE A 217 -1.95 0.77 -13.31
CA PHE A 217 -1.32 2.02 -12.94
C PHE A 217 0.16 1.81 -12.59
N ILE A 218 0.47 0.93 -11.63
CA ILE A 218 1.85 0.67 -11.21
C ILE A 218 2.69 0.10 -12.35
N TRP A 219 2.14 -0.86 -13.09
CA TRP A 219 2.82 -1.50 -14.22
C TRP A 219 3.21 -0.49 -15.30
N ASN A 220 2.33 0.47 -15.61
CA ASN A 220 2.55 1.42 -16.68
C ASN A 220 3.29 2.69 -16.26
N ASN A 221 3.16 3.12 -15.00
CA ASN A 221 3.58 4.46 -14.55
C ASN A 221 4.68 4.44 -13.50
N LEU A 222 5.10 3.28 -12.96
CA LEU A 222 6.15 3.19 -11.96
C LEU A 222 7.32 2.31 -12.42
N LYS A 223 7.70 2.43 -13.69
CA LYS A 223 8.86 1.73 -14.26
C LYS A 223 10.15 2.41 -13.83
N MET A 224 11.28 1.72 -14.02
CA MET A 224 12.60 2.32 -13.79
C MET A 224 12.86 3.56 -14.67
N SER A 225 12.25 3.63 -15.87
CA SER A 225 12.28 4.83 -16.70
C SER A 225 11.62 6.02 -16.02
N ASP A 226 10.50 5.80 -15.35
CA ASP A 226 9.72 6.84 -14.67
C ASP A 226 10.46 7.35 -13.44
N VAL A 227 11.04 6.43 -12.65
CA VAL A 227 11.91 6.77 -11.51
C VAL A 227 13.12 7.60 -11.96
N ARG A 228 13.85 7.15 -12.98
CA ARG A 228 15.01 7.90 -13.50
C ARG A 228 14.61 9.27 -14.04
N CYS A 229 13.46 9.35 -14.73
CA CYS A 229 13.00 10.60 -15.29
C CYS A 229 12.53 11.59 -14.21
N TYR A 230 11.85 11.09 -13.16
CA TYR A 230 11.49 11.87 -11.98
C TYR A 230 12.71 12.51 -11.34
N TRP A 231 13.74 11.71 -11.03
CA TRP A 231 15.01 12.20 -10.48
C TRP A 231 15.67 13.26 -11.36
N LYS A 232 15.75 13.00 -12.68
CA LYS A 232 16.34 13.95 -13.63
C LYS A 232 15.58 15.28 -13.63
N LYS A 233 14.25 15.26 -13.61
CA LYS A 233 13.42 16.48 -13.58
C LYS A 233 13.55 17.22 -12.25
N LEU A 234 13.48 16.50 -11.13
CA LEU A 234 13.59 17.05 -9.79
C LEU A 234 14.93 17.79 -9.63
N ILE A 235 16.05 17.12 -9.91
CA ILE A 235 17.39 17.70 -9.78
C ILE A 235 17.54 18.92 -10.71
N LYS A 236 17.07 18.83 -11.97
CA LYS A 236 17.13 19.97 -12.91
C LYS A 236 16.30 21.17 -12.46
N ARG A 237 15.14 20.96 -11.85
CA ARG A 237 14.29 22.05 -11.34
C ARG A 237 14.87 22.64 -10.07
N TYR A 238 15.31 21.78 -9.14
CA TYR A 238 15.97 22.17 -7.89
C TYR A 238 17.22 23.01 -8.16
N ALA A 239 18.09 22.59 -9.09
CA ALA A 239 19.32 23.29 -9.42
C ALA A 239 19.09 24.74 -9.93
N LYS A 240 17.95 25.02 -10.57
CA LYS A 240 17.58 26.37 -11.03
C LYS A 240 17.19 27.31 -9.88
N LEU A 241 16.90 26.77 -8.70
CA LEU A 241 16.54 27.55 -7.53
C LEU A 241 17.78 28.01 -6.74
N LEU A 242 18.96 27.44 -7.01
CA LEU A 242 20.19 27.86 -6.34
C LEU A 242 20.54 29.30 -6.73
N THR A 243 20.70 30.17 -5.74
CA THR A 243 21.10 31.58 -5.95
C THR A 243 22.62 31.78 -5.80
N TYR A 244 23.37 30.69 -5.83
CA TYR A 244 24.82 30.65 -5.71
C TYR A 244 25.39 29.56 -6.62
N LYS A 245 26.69 29.62 -6.90
CA LYS A 245 27.39 28.61 -7.69
C LYS A 245 28.01 27.57 -6.76
N PRO A 246 27.60 26.30 -6.80
CA PRO A 246 28.23 25.25 -6.00
C PRO A 246 29.72 25.10 -6.31
N SER A 247 30.53 24.92 -5.29
CA SER A 247 31.96 24.59 -5.39
C SER A 247 32.22 23.18 -4.85
N LEU A 248 33.15 22.46 -5.46
CA LEU A 248 33.53 21.12 -5.02
C LEU A 248 34.21 21.17 -3.64
N ASP A 249 33.65 20.48 -2.66
CA ASP A 249 34.28 20.26 -1.36
C ASP A 249 35.32 19.12 -1.48
N LYS A 250 36.61 19.48 -1.46
CA LYS A 250 37.73 18.55 -1.62
C LYS A 250 37.81 17.48 -0.51
N LYS A 251 37.08 17.66 0.61
CA LYS A 251 37.01 16.68 1.70
C LYS A 251 36.04 15.53 1.41
N MET A 252 35.13 15.71 0.44
CA MET A 252 34.15 14.69 0.08
C MET A 252 34.76 13.60 -0.79
N ILE A 253 34.32 12.36 -0.57
CA ILE A 253 34.73 11.22 -1.40
C ILE A 253 34.07 11.29 -2.78
N HIS A 254 34.83 10.94 -3.82
CA HIS A 254 34.29 10.84 -5.17
C HIS A 254 33.53 9.52 -5.34
N ILE A 255 32.21 9.58 -5.54
CA ILE A 255 31.38 8.42 -5.84
C ILE A 255 31.49 8.13 -7.34
N LYS A 256 32.04 6.96 -7.69
CA LYS A 256 32.18 6.51 -9.09
C LYS A 256 30.84 5.99 -9.62
N GLU A 257 30.59 6.22 -10.90
CA GLU A 257 29.54 5.48 -11.63
C GLU A 257 29.87 3.99 -11.59
N LYS A 258 28.87 3.16 -11.27
CA LYS A 258 28.97 1.69 -11.28
C LYS A 258 28.60 1.15 -12.64
#